data_AF-A0A2D2M969-F1
#
_entry.id   AF-A0A2D2M969-F1
#
_cell.length_a   1.000
_cell.length_b   1.000
_cell.length_c   1.000
_cell.angle_alpha   90.00
_cell.angle_beta   90.00
_cell.angle_gamma   90.00
#
_symmetry.space_group_name_H-M   'P 1'
#
loop_
_entity.id
_entity.type
_entity.pdbx_description
1 polymer ?
#
loop_
_entity_poly.entity_id
_entity_poly.type
_entity_poly.pdbx_seq_one_letter_code
_entity_poly.pdbx_strand_id
1 'polypeptide(L)'
;MPARELQQQIEALREQLEQNPPLSLEERENLQQLMQQIEAELKLEQFSTENNLVDGVNLAVERFEVDHPGLTATLRNIVQSLQSMGI
;
A
#
# COMPACT_ATOMS: atom_id res chain seq x y z
N MET A 1 8.57 -13.86 -7.22
CA MET A 1 9.13 -13.59 -5.87
C MET A 1 8.32 -12.45 -5.28
N PRO A 2 7.72 -12.62 -4.10
CA PRO A 2 6.68 -11.73 -3.58
C PRO A 2 7.13 -10.27 -3.39
N ALA A 3 8.40 -10.05 -3.04
CA ALA A 3 9.00 -8.73 -2.95
C ALA A 3 8.97 -7.92 -4.27
N ARG A 4 9.14 -8.58 -5.43
CA ARG A 4 9.08 -7.92 -6.75
C ARG A 4 7.65 -7.51 -7.12
N GLU A 5 6.67 -8.34 -6.78
CA GLU A 5 5.27 -8.02 -7.03
C GLU A 5 4.82 -6.85 -6.17
N LEU A 6 5.22 -6.84 -4.89
CA LEU A 6 4.98 -5.71 -3.99
C LEU A 6 5.54 -4.39 -4.56
N GLN A 7 6.78 -4.40 -5.07
CA GLN A 7 7.34 -3.20 -5.71
C GLN A 7 6.53 -2.71 -6.90
N GLN A 8 6.07 -3.62 -7.75
CA GLN A 8 5.24 -3.25 -8.90
C GLN A 8 3.90 -2.65 -8.46
N GLN A 9 3.30 -3.17 -7.39
CA GLN A 9 2.08 -2.59 -6.82
C GLN A 9 2.32 -1.19 -6.25
N ILE A 10 3.43 -0.98 -5.53
CA ILE A 10 3.80 0.34 -4.99
C ILE A 10 4.02 1.34 -6.13
N GLU A 11 4.70 0.93 -7.20
CA GLU A 11 4.93 1.76 -8.38
C GLU A 11 3.60 2.14 -9.05
N ALA A 12 2.70 1.17 -9.26
CA ALA A 12 1.37 1.41 -9.80
C ALA A 12 0.52 2.35 -8.91
N LEU A 13 0.59 2.20 -7.58
CA LEU A 13 -0.09 3.08 -6.64
C LEU A 13 0.44 4.52 -6.74
N ARG A 14 1.76 4.66 -6.89
CA ARG A 14 2.44 5.95 -7.03
C ARG A 14 2.08 6.64 -8.34
N GLU A 15 2.03 5.91 -9.44
CA GLU A 15 1.54 6.41 -10.74
C GLU A 15 0.08 6.85 -10.63
N GLN A 16 -0.77 6.06 -9.98
CA GLN A 16 -2.17 6.43 -9.74
C GLN A 16 -2.28 7.70 -8.90
N LEU A 17 -1.43 7.91 -7.90
CA LEU A 17 -1.38 9.15 -7.11
C LEU A 17 -0.87 10.36 -7.93
N GLU A 18 0.06 10.14 -8.86
CA GLU A 18 0.56 11.19 -9.77
C GLU A 18 -0.50 11.66 -10.77
N GLN A 19 -1.46 10.80 -11.13
CA GLN A 19 -2.64 11.20 -11.92
C GLN A 19 -3.56 12.19 -11.18
N ASN A 20 -3.23 12.59 -9.94
CA ASN A 20 -4.02 13.44 -9.05
C ASN A 20 -5.51 13.05 -9.03
N PRO A 21 -5.83 11.83 -8.58
CA PRO A 21 -7.21 11.49 -8.27
C PRO A 21 -7.74 12.45 -7.21
N PRO A 22 -9.06 12.66 -7.12
CA PRO A 22 -9.68 13.56 -6.16
C PRO A 22 -9.60 12.99 -4.73
N LEU A 23 -8.39 12.90 -4.20
CA LEU A 23 -8.05 12.45 -2.86
C LEU A 23 -7.92 13.66 -1.93
N SER A 24 -8.33 13.48 -0.69
CA SER A 24 -8.06 14.43 0.38
C SER A 24 -6.56 14.46 0.71
N LEU A 25 -6.09 15.57 1.28
CA LEU A 25 -4.70 15.69 1.75
C LEU A 25 -4.33 14.57 2.74
N GLU A 26 -5.21 14.28 3.70
CA GLU A 26 -5.01 13.20 4.68
C GLU A 26 -4.89 11.82 4.02
N GLU A 27 -5.71 11.55 3.00
CA GLU A 27 -5.71 10.28 2.27
C GLU A 27 -4.40 10.09 1.49
N ARG A 28 -3.96 11.14 0.81
CA ARG A 28 -2.69 11.17 0.08
C ARG A 28 -1.51 11.00 1.03
N GLU A 29 -1.49 11.70 2.16
CA GLU A 29 -0.45 11.57 3.17
C GLU A 29 -0.42 10.17 3.76
N ASN A 30 -1.58 9.58 4.08
CA ASN A 30 -1.68 8.23 4.61
C ASN A 30 -1.12 7.19 3.62
N LEU A 31 -1.51 7.28 2.34
CA LEU A 31 -0.98 6.41 1.28
C LEU A 31 0.52 6.58 1.09
N GLN A 32 1.03 7.82 1.11
CA GLN A 32 2.47 8.07 1.01
C GLN A 32 3.24 7.51 2.22
N GLN A 33 2.69 7.62 3.43
CA GLN A 33 3.27 7.03 4.64
C GLN A 33 3.31 5.50 4.55
N LEU A 34 2.21 4.86 4.13
CA LEU A 34 2.15 3.41 3.95
C LEU A 34 3.20 2.95 2.92
N MET A 35 3.27 3.60 1.76
CA MET A 35 4.29 3.27 0.74
C MET A 35 5.71 3.40 1.29
N GLN A 36 6.01 4.49 2.00
CA GLN A 36 7.33 4.72 2.61
C GLN A 36 7.70 3.63 3.62
N GLN A 37 6.75 3.22 4.48
CA GLN A 37 6.99 2.14 5.44
C GLN A 37 7.21 0.80 4.73
N ILE A 38 6.38 0.46 3.75
CA ILE A 38 6.52 -0.76 2.94
C ILE A 38 7.89 -0.79 2.23
N GLU A 39 8.30 0.31 1.60
CA GLU A 39 9.61 0.42 0.95
C GLU A 39 10.77 0.30 1.95
N ALA A 40 10.62 0.85 3.15
CA ALA A 40 11.63 0.75 4.20
C ALA A 40 11.80 -0.70 4.66
N GLU A 41 10.70 -1.40 4.94
CA GLU A 41 10.76 -2.82 5.34
C GLU A 41 11.27 -3.71 4.20
N LEU A 42 10.89 -3.42 2.97
CA LEU A 42 11.40 -4.11 1.78
C LEU A 42 12.91 -3.92 1.60
N LYS A 43 13.44 -2.71 1.83
CA LYS A 43 14.89 -2.41 1.75
C LYS A 43 15.68 -3.05 2.89
N LEU A 44 15.08 -3.14 4.07
CA LEU A 44 15.71 -3.75 5.23
C LEU A 44 15.62 -5.27 5.19
N GLU A 45 14.80 -5.85 4.30
CA GLU A 45 14.42 -7.28 4.31
C GLU A 45 13.94 -7.74 5.70
N GLN A 46 13.41 -6.79 6.48
CA GLN A 46 12.94 -6.95 7.84
C GLN A 46 11.49 -6.53 7.90
N PHE A 47 10.63 -7.40 7.38
CA PHE A 47 9.19 -7.27 7.60
C PHE A 47 8.89 -7.77 9.01
N SER A 48 8.65 -6.83 9.93
CA SER A 48 8.29 -7.18 11.30
C SER A 48 6.78 -7.22 11.43
N THR A 49 6.24 -8.30 11.99
CA THR A 49 4.80 -8.43 12.30
C THR A 49 4.30 -7.35 13.28
N GLU A 50 5.21 -6.66 13.99
CA GLU A 50 4.86 -5.52 14.85
C GLU A 50 4.46 -4.26 14.05
N ASN A 51 4.86 -4.16 12.78
CA ASN A 51 4.35 -3.10 11.92
C ASN A 51 2.92 -3.49 11.53
N ASN A 52 1.94 -2.76 12.06
CA ASN A 52 0.53 -2.76 11.63
C ASN A 52 0.36 -2.26 10.18
N LEU A 53 1.28 -2.61 9.29
CA LEU A 53 1.34 -2.25 7.90
C LEU A 53 0.13 -2.84 7.16
N VAL A 54 -0.11 -4.14 7.36
CA VAL A 54 -1.27 -4.83 6.79
C VAL A 54 -2.57 -4.22 7.30
N ASP A 55 -2.65 -3.90 8.59
CA ASP A 55 -3.81 -3.26 9.20
C ASP A 55 -4.06 -1.85 8.62
N GLY A 56 -3.00 -1.04 8.50
CA GLY A 56 -3.05 0.30 7.90
C GLY A 56 -3.44 0.29 6.42
N VAL A 57 -2.91 -0.67 5.64
CA VAL A 57 -3.33 -0.84 4.24
C VAL A 57 -4.77 -1.35 4.16
N ASN A 58 -5.24 -2.22 5.05
CA ASN A 58 -6.64 -2.65 5.10
C ASN A 58 -7.57 -1.48 5.44
N LEU A 59 -7.22 -0.63 6.41
CA LEU A 59 -7.99 0.57 6.72
C LEU A 59 -8.07 1.52 5.52
N ALA A 60 -6.97 1.67 4.79
CA ALA A 60 -6.96 2.42 3.53
C ALA A 60 -7.90 1.77 2.50
N VAL A 61 -7.83 0.45 2.29
CA VAL A 61 -8.73 -0.31 1.41
C VAL A 61 -10.20 -0.03 1.74
N GLU A 62 -10.59 -0.12 3.01
CA GLU A 62 -11.97 0.13 3.45
C GLU A 62 -12.43 1.57 3.18
N ARG A 63 -11.55 2.56 3.38
CA ARG A 63 -11.84 3.97 3.08
C ARG A 63 -11.97 4.22 1.58
N PHE A 64 -11.07 3.65 0.79
CA PHE A 64 -11.01 3.88 -0.66
C PHE A 64 -12.01 3.01 -1.44
N GLU A 65 -12.56 1.94 -0.88
CA GLU A 65 -13.47 1.02 -1.60
C GLU A 65 -14.71 1.71 -2.17
N VAL A 66 -15.18 2.77 -1.51
CA VAL A 66 -16.37 3.53 -1.93
C VAL A 66 -16.02 4.60 -2.96
N ASP A 67 -14.98 5.40 -2.70
CA ASP A 67 -14.65 6.59 -3.50
C ASP A 67 -13.64 6.31 -4.63
N HIS A 68 -12.79 5.29 -4.47
CA HIS A 68 -11.63 5.03 -5.33
C HIS A 68 -11.37 3.54 -5.60
N PRO A 69 -12.25 2.85 -6.35
CA PRO A 69 -12.14 1.41 -6.61
C PRO A 69 -10.82 0.99 -7.31
N GLY A 70 -10.22 1.89 -8.08
CA GLY A 70 -8.91 1.66 -8.71
C GLY A 70 -7.76 1.58 -7.71
N LEU A 71 -7.73 2.49 -6.73
CA LEU A 71 -6.73 2.49 -5.66
C LEU A 71 -6.92 1.28 -4.74
N THR A 72 -8.18 0.94 -4.43
CA THR A 72 -8.54 -0.23 -3.62
C THR A 72 -8.02 -1.52 -4.22
N ALA A 73 -8.13 -1.68 -5.54
CA ALA A 73 -7.58 -2.86 -6.23
C ALA A 73 -6.06 -2.98 -6.01
N THR A 74 -5.33 -1.88 -6.21
CA THR A 74 -3.87 -1.82 -5.98
C THR A 74 -3.51 -2.14 -4.53
N LEU A 75 -4.18 -1.51 -3.56
CA LEU A 75 -3.94 -1.72 -2.14
C LEU A 75 -4.24 -3.16 -1.70
N ARG A 76 -5.29 -3.79 -2.24
CA ARG A 76 -5.64 -5.19 -1.94
C ARG A 76 -4.56 -6.16 -2.37
N ASN A 77 -3.93 -5.90 -3.52
CA ASN A 77 -2.81 -6.70 -3.96
C ASN A 77 -1.53 -6.44 -3.13
N ILE A 78 -1.32 -5.20 -2.65
CA ILE A 78 -0.26 -4.89 -1.67
C ILE A 78 -0.46 -5.75 -0.42
N VAL A 79 -1.66 -5.76 0.18
CA VAL A 79 -2.00 -6.61 1.33
C VAL A 79 -1.72 -8.07 1.04
N GLN A 80 -2.15 -8.58 -0.11
CA GLN A 80 -1.93 -9.99 -0.46
C GLN A 80 -0.45 -10.33 -0.63
N SER A 81 0.35 -9.40 -1.15
CA SER A 81 1.80 -9.55 -1.25
C SER A 81 2.44 -9.56 0.14
N LEU A 82 2.03 -8.65 1.02
CA LEU A 82 2.48 -8.60 2.41
C LEU A 82 2.14 -9.90 3.17
N GLN A 83 0.89 -10.36 3.10
CA GLN A 83 0.46 -11.64 3.69
C GLN A 83 1.25 -12.83 3.15
N SER A 84 1.55 -12.83 1.85
CA SER A 84 2.37 -13.89 1.22
C SER A 84 3.82 -13.90 1.71
N MET A 85 4.32 -12.79 2.27
CA MET A 85 5.63 -12.68 2.91
C MET A 85 5.61 -13.06 4.40
N GLY A 86 4.45 -13.42 4.95
CA GLY A 86 4.28 -13.82 6.35
C GLY A 86 4.12 -12.65 7.32
N ILE A 87 3.65 -11.51 6.81
CA ILE A 87 3.41 -10.26 7.53
C ILE A 87 1.90 -10.08 7.78
#